data_AF-M0R5T7-F1
#
_entry.id   AF-M0R5T7-F1
#
_cell.length_a   1.000
_cell.length_b   1.000
_cell.length_c   1.000
_cell.angle_alpha   90.00
_cell.angle_beta   90.00
_cell.angle_gamma   90.00
#
_symmetry.space_group_name_H-M   'P 1'
#
loop_
_entity.id
_entity.type
_entity.pdbx_description
1 polymer ?
#
loop_
_entity_poly.entity_id
_entity_poly.type
_entity_poly.pdbx_seq_one_letter_code
_entity_poly.pdbx_strand_id
1 'polypeptide(L)'
;MFSRLRKNFGRVNADFGQTGVRESRLSSKINDGQRKLAWGMLKDGRLTSSPGPVVINKDANTENTEEQRLIRQLQSATEERNELRDLLTYVTERYRNNRASRYIRSNPFYEKLKIKEREVMSLLHNLEMRNIEHCEKFQELQKEINFYRNLPSRIHMDKICVQKKLFPFKKASKAEHLDCAPLLQKYLVDLHKNDKDEQEKKSNLQTQPHLDNTT
;
A
#
# COMPACT_ATOMS: atom_id res chain seq x y z
N MET A 1 -12.69 -18.08 -9.10
CA MET A 1 -12.40 -19.54 -9.17
C MET A 1 -11.03 -19.92 -8.62
N PHE A 2 -9.99 -19.09 -8.84
CA PHE A 2 -8.60 -19.28 -8.39
C PHE A 2 -8.42 -19.65 -6.90
N SER A 3 -9.11 -18.96 -5.98
CA SER A 3 -8.99 -19.20 -4.53
C SER A 3 -9.47 -20.60 -4.10
N ARG A 4 -10.34 -21.24 -4.87
CA ARG A 4 -10.81 -22.61 -4.60
C ARG A 4 -9.77 -23.66 -4.98
N LEU A 5 -9.07 -23.50 -6.12
CA LEU A 5 -8.10 -24.48 -6.60
C LEU A 5 -6.76 -24.44 -5.83
N ARG A 6 -6.40 -23.29 -5.26
CA ARG A 6 -5.18 -23.15 -4.45
C ARG A 6 -5.16 -24.06 -3.21
N LYS A 7 -6.33 -24.47 -2.69
CA LYS A 7 -6.40 -25.43 -1.57
C LYS A 7 -5.86 -26.82 -1.92
N ASN A 8 -5.89 -27.20 -3.20
CA ASN A 8 -5.49 -28.54 -3.62
C ASN A 8 -4.02 -28.63 -4.05
N PHE A 9 -3.35 -27.51 -4.27
CA PHE A 9 -1.96 -27.48 -4.74
C PHE A 9 -1.15 -26.56 -3.83
N GLY A 10 -0.51 -27.20 -2.84
CA GLY A 10 0.20 -26.57 -1.73
C GLY A 10 1.16 -25.44 -2.12
N ARG A 11 1.23 -24.47 -1.20
CA ARG A 11 2.05 -23.26 -1.22
C ARG A 11 3.53 -23.56 -1.44
N VAL A 12 4.16 -22.83 -2.36
CA VAL A 12 5.60 -22.52 -2.32
C VAL A 12 5.70 -21.01 -2.08
N ASN A 13 6.38 -20.65 -1.01
CA ASN A 13 6.58 -19.27 -0.56
C ASN A 13 7.47 -18.52 -1.55
N ALA A 14 7.10 -17.30 -1.90
CA ALA A 14 7.99 -16.36 -2.58
C ALA A 14 7.92 -15.05 -1.78
N ASP A 15 8.87 -14.92 -0.86
CA ASP A 15 9.09 -13.72 -0.07
C ASP A 15 9.62 -12.63 -0.99
N PHE A 16 8.76 -11.70 -1.40
CA PHE A 16 9.23 -10.46 -2.03
C PHE A 16 9.54 -9.46 -0.91
N GLY A 17 10.85 -9.24 -0.74
CA GLY A 17 11.43 -8.42 0.29
C GLY A 17 10.92 -6.99 0.30
N GLN A 18 10.76 -6.49 1.52
CA GLN A 18 10.69 -5.07 1.83
C GLN A 18 12.06 -4.45 1.56
N THR A 19 12.11 -3.42 0.73
CA THR A 19 13.24 -2.46 0.73
C THR A 19 12.70 -1.09 1.06
N GLY A 20 13.09 -0.60 2.23
CA GLY A 20 12.73 0.71 2.73
C GLY A 20 13.47 1.83 2.00
N VAL A 21 12.79 2.95 1.79
CA VAL A 21 13.40 4.23 1.44
C VAL A 21 13.00 5.22 2.54
N ARG A 22 13.97 5.58 3.40
CA ARG A 22 13.84 6.65 4.39
C ARG A 22 14.19 7.97 3.70
N GLU A 23 13.20 8.82 3.46
CA GLU A 23 13.44 10.21 3.01
C GLU A 23 13.84 11.08 4.22
N SER A 24 15.10 11.49 4.25
CA SER A 24 15.65 12.49 5.17
C SER A 24 15.41 13.90 4.61
N ARG A 25 14.30 14.55 4.99
CA ARG A 25 14.09 15.97 4.68
C ARG A 25 14.78 16.84 5.73
N LEU A 26 15.79 17.56 5.25
CA LEU A 26 16.60 18.54 5.97
C LEU A 26 15.70 19.61 6.62
N SER A 27 15.66 19.61 7.95
CA SER A 27 14.93 20.60 8.74
C SER A 27 15.72 21.92 8.78
N SER A 28 15.17 22.96 8.17
CA SER A 28 15.75 24.31 8.12
C SER A 28 15.73 24.95 9.51
N LYS A 29 16.92 25.09 10.08
CA LYS A 29 17.20 25.72 11.37
C LYS A 29 16.96 27.23 11.26
N ILE A 30 15.81 27.69 11.74
CA ILE A 30 15.46 29.11 11.83
C ILE A 30 16.23 29.69 13.02
N ASN A 31 17.21 30.53 12.71
CA ASN A 31 18.06 31.25 13.63
C ASN A 31 17.37 32.55 14.01
N ASP A 32 16.59 32.51 15.09
CA ASP A 32 16.03 33.67 15.79
C ASP A 32 17.15 34.47 16.48
N GLY A 33 17.98 35.13 15.67
CA GLY A 33 18.99 36.08 16.11
C GLY A 33 18.38 37.44 16.44
N GLN A 34 17.38 37.48 17.32
CA GLN A 34 16.89 38.76 17.84
C GLN A 34 17.86 39.29 18.88
N ARG A 35 18.82 40.07 18.37
CA ARG A 35 19.74 40.92 19.12
C ARG A 35 18.93 41.91 19.96
N LYS A 36 18.73 41.60 21.23
CA LYS A 36 18.27 42.57 22.24
C LYS A 36 19.38 43.63 22.39
N LEU A 37 19.21 44.76 21.72
CA LEU A 37 20.03 45.95 21.91
C LEU A 37 19.65 46.58 23.24
N ALA A 38 20.30 46.14 24.33
CA ALA A 38 20.20 46.76 25.64
C ALA A 38 21.00 48.07 25.67
N TRP A 39 20.44 49.12 25.08
CA TRP A 39 20.91 50.49 25.28
C TRP A 39 20.38 50.98 26.63
N GLY A 40 21.21 51.02 27.67
CA GLY A 40 20.76 51.63 28.93
C GLY A 40 21.58 51.28 30.17
N MET A 41 22.90 51.23 30.08
CA MET A 41 23.78 51.10 31.27
C MET A 41 25.07 51.87 31.04
N LEU A 42 25.00 53.18 30.74
CA LEU A 42 26.13 54.06 30.97
C LEU A 42 25.96 54.65 32.37
N LYS A 43 26.57 53.97 33.35
CA LYS A 43 26.78 54.50 34.70
C LYS A 43 27.78 55.65 34.55
N ASP A 44 27.30 56.87 34.36
CA ASP A 44 28.14 58.06 34.44
C ASP A 44 28.59 58.23 35.89
N GLY A 45 29.76 57.64 36.18
CA GLY A 45 30.58 58.01 37.32
C GLY A 45 31.18 59.38 37.04
N ARG A 46 30.44 60.45 37.37
CA ARG A 46 31.06 61.76 37.58
C ARG A 46 30.71 62.23 38.98
N LEU A 47 31.73 62.16 39.81
CA LEU A 47 31.77 62.60 41.19
C LEU A 47 31.24 64.02 41.30
N THR A 48 30.43 64.20 42.33
CA THR A 48 29.83 65.43 42.81
C THR A 48 30.90 66.48 43.11
N SER A 49 31.37 67.20 42.09
CA SER A 49 31.97 68.51 42.32
C SER A 49 30.82 69.49 42.46
N SER A 50 30.52 69.87 43.70
CA SER A 50 29.62 70.96 44.08
C SER A 50 29.93 72.18 43.21
N PRO A 51 29.06 72.56 42.25
CA PRO A 51 29.22 73.82 41.56
C PRO A 51 28.81 74.89 42.57
N GLY A 52 29.81 75.63 43.08
CA GLY A 52 29.53 76.90 43.75
C GLY A 52 28.62 77.76 42.87
N PRO A 53 27.85 78.69 43.45
CA PRO A 53 26.83 79.44 42.73
C PRO A 53 27.48 80.29 41.65
N VAL A 54 27.60 79.75 40.44
CA VAL A 54 28.02 80.53 39.28
C VAL A 54 26.83 81.39 38.93
N VAL A 55 27.07 82.67 39.15
CA VAL A 55 26.24 83.83 38.80
C VAL A 55 25.39 83.50 37.58
N ILE A 56 24.07 83.59 37.78
CA ILE A 56 23.02 83.45 36.79
C ILE A 56 23.23 84.57 35.76
N ASN A 57 24.15 84.34 34.83
CA ASN A 57 24.45 85.29 33.77
C ASN A 57 23.40 85.09 32.67
N LYS A 58 22.99 86.21 32.07
CA LYS A 58 21.83 86.37 31.18
C LYS A 58 21.74 85.35 30.04
N ASP A 59 22.85 84.67 29.73
CA ASP A 59 22.95 83.59 28.76
C ASP A 59 21.99 82.43 29.08
N ALA A 60 21.70 82.16 30.36
CA ALA A 60 20.73 81.13 30.74
C ALA A 60 19.30 81.46 30.28
N ASN A 61 18.91 82.74 30.22
CA ASN A 61 17.59 83.12 29.71
C ASN A 61 17.51 82.99 28.18
N THR A 62 18.60 83.27 27.47
CA THR A 62 18.67 83.04 26.01
C THR A 62 18.71 81.55 25.69
N GLU A 63 19.50 80.76 26.41
CA GLU A 63 19.54 79.29 26.29
C GLU A 63 18.16 78.69 26.56
N ASN A 64 17.47 79.09 27.64
CA ASN A 64 16.10 78.65 27.91
C ASN A 64 15.13 78.97 26.75
N THR A 65 15.33 80.10 26.06
CA THR A 65 14.49 80.49 24.92
C THR A 65 14.77 79.62 23.69
N GLU A 66 16.05 79.34 23.41
CA GLU A 66 16.47 78.46 22.31
C GLU A 66 16.10 77.00 22.58
N GLU A 67 16.25 76.53 23.81
CA GLU A 67 15.80 75.20 24.25
C GLU A 67 14.29 75.04 24.04
N GLN A 68 13.48 76.02 24.44
CA GLN A 68 12.04 76.00 24.18
C GLN A 68 11.69 76.01 22.70
N ARG A 69 12.48 76.71 21.87
CA ARG A 69 12.31 76.72 20.40
C ARG A 69 12.62 75.33 19.82
N LEU A 70 13.71 74.70 20.25
CA LEU A 70 14.11 73.36 19.81
C LEU A 70 13.11 72.29 20.24
N ILE A 71 12.60 72.36 21.48
CA ILE A 71 11.57 71.45 21.99
C ILE A 71 10.30 71.53 21.13
N ARG A 72 9.84 72.73 20.79
CA ARG A 72 8.68 72.91 19.90
C ARG A 72 8.92 72.32 18.52
N GLN A 73 10.08 72.57 17.91
CA GLN A 73 10.44 71.98 16.62
C GLN A 73 10.49 70.45 16.67
N LEU A 74 11.04 69.89 17.73
CA LEU A 74 11.10 68.44 17.94
C LEU A 74 9.69 67.83 18.08
N GLN A 75 8.78 68.52 18.79
CA GLN A 75 7.38 68.10 18.91
C GLN A 75 6.68 68.10 17.55
N SER A 76 6.77 69.19 16.77
CA SER A 76 6.18 69.27 15.42
C SER A 76 6.74 68.20 14.47
N ALA A 77 8.06 67.99 14.46
CA ALA A 77 8.67 66.93 13.66
C ALA A 77 8.24 65.52 14.10
N THR A 78 7.95 65.33 15.39
CA THR A 78 7.44 64.06 15.92
C THR A 78 6.00 63.80 15.45
N GLU A 79 5.16 64.83 15.42
CA GLU A 79 3.79 64.78 14.89
C GLU A 79 3.79 64.44 13.39
N GLU A 80 4.54 65.18 12.57
CA GLU A 80 4.68 64.90 11.13
C GLU A 80 5.17 63.48 10.86
N ARG A 81 6.17 63.02 11.60
CA ARG A 81 6.67 61.64 11.49
C ARG A 81 5.60 60.61 11.83
N ASN A 82 4.74 60.88 12.82
CA ASN A 82 3.65 59.98 13.19
C ASN A 82 2.58 59.93 12.08
N GLU A 83 2.20 61.09 11.51
CA GLU A 83 1.28 61.16 10.38
C GLU A 83 1.81 60.38 9.16
N LEU A 84 3.10 60.55 8.83
CA LEU A 84 3.74 59.79 7.75
C LEU A 84 3.76 58.28 8.03
N ARG A 85 3.91 57.87 9.29
CA ARG A 85 3.86 56.45 9.68
C ARG A 85 2.46 55.87 9.48
N ASP A 86 1.42 56.62 9.82
CA ASP A 86 0.04 56.19 9.66
C ASP A 86 -0.35 56.16 8.17
N LEU A 87 0.08 57.16 7.39
CA LEU A 87 -0.05 57.17 5.93
C LEU A 87 0.64 55.96 5.29
N LEU A 88 1.87 55.65 5.71
CA LEU A 88 2.61 54.49 5.20
C LEU A 88 1.93 53.17 5.56
N THR A 89 1.37 53.08 6.77
CA THR A 89 0.60 51.91 7.22
C THR A 89 -0.64 51.72 6.35
N TYR A 90 -1.42 52.79 6.15
CA TYR A 90 -2.59 52.79 5.28
C TYR A 90 -2.25 52.38 3.83
N VAL A 91 -1.20 52.95 3.26
CA VAL A 91 -0.74 52.60 1.90
C VAL A 91 -0.28 51.15 1.83
N THR A 92 0.44 50.67 2.84
CA THR A 92 0.96 49.29 2.89
C THR A 92 -0.16 48.27 3.04
N GLU A 93 -1.13 48.52 3.91
CA GLU A 93 -2.32 47.67 4.07
C GLU A 93 -3.17 47.66 2.80
N ARG A 94 -3.46 48.84 2.23
CA ARG A 94 -4.19 48.94 0.97
C ARG A 94 -3.46 48.22 -0.16
N TYR A 95 -2.13 48.31 -0.22
CA TYR A 95 -1.33 47.62 -1.22
C TYR A 95 -1.29 46.10 -1.02
N ARG A 96 -1.18 45.62 0.23
CA ARG A 96 -1.26 44.18 0.57
C ARG A 96 -2.63 43.61 0.22
N ASN A 97 -3.70 44.30 0.58
CA ASN A 97 -5.08 43.93 0.26
C ASN A 97 -5.33 43.99 -1.25
N ASN A 98 -4.77 44.98 -1.93
CA ASN A 98 -4.83 45.10 -3.39
C ASN A 98 -3.97 44.10 -4.13
N ARG A 99 -2.87 43.58 -3.57
CA ARG A 99 -2.11 42.48 -4.18
C ARG A 99 -2.89 41.17 -4.07
N ALA A 100 -3.41 40.85 -2.87
CA ALA A 100 -4.29 39.71 -2.70
C ALA A 100 -5.48 39.82 -3.67
N SER A 101 -6.15 40.97 -3.73
CA SER A 101 -7.28 41.18 -4.64
C SER A 101 -6.93 41.49 -6.10
N ARG A 102 -5.70 41.87 -6.47
CA ARG A 102 -5.30 41.96 -7.89
C ARG A 102 -5.26 40.59 -8.52
N TYR A 103 -4.78 39.59 -7.76
CA TYR A 103 -4.89 38.20 -8.16
C TYR A 103 -6.32 37.65 -7.99
N ILE A 104 -7.14 38.24 -7.10
CA ILE A 104 -8.60 37.97 -6.99
C ILE A 104 -9.41 38.99 -7.80
N ARG A 105 -8.87 39.58 -8.87
CA ARG A 105 -9.79 40.10 -9.89
C ARG A 105 -10.28 38.83 -10.55
N SER A 106 -11.44 38.33 -10.09
CA SER A 106 -12.12 37.15 -10.61
C SER A 106 -12.38 37.37 -12.09
N ASN A 107 -11.35 37.15 -12.90
CA ASN A 107 -11.44 37.20 -14.33
C ASN A 107 -12.45 36.10 -14.68
N PRO A 108 -13.63 36.42 -15.24
CA PRO A 108 -14.64 35.41 -15.49
C PRO A 108 -14.11 34.26 -16.37
N PHE A 109 -13.13 34.55 -17.24
CA PHE A 109 -12.42 33.53 -18.02
C PHE A 109 -11.53 32.63 -17.16
N TYR A 110 -10.87 33.19 -16.14
CA TYR A 110 -10.05 32.42 -15.20
C TYR A 110 -10.89 31.50 -14.31
N GLU A 111 -12.04 31.95 -13.81
CA GLU A 111 -12.94 31.10 -13.02
C GLU A 111 -13.48 29.93 -13.86
N LYS A 112 -13.85 30.18 -15.13
CA LYS A 112 -14.23 29.12 -16.07
C LYS A 112 -13.09 28.13 -16.31
N LEU A 113 -11.85 28.62 -16.47
CA LEU A 113 -10.67 27.77 -16.65
C LEU A 113 -10.40 26.91 -15.41
N LYS A 114 -10.52 27.49 -14.22
CA LYS A 114 -10.34 26.81 -12.92
C LYS A 114 -11.37 25.70 -12.69
N ILE A 115 -12.62 25.89 -13.13
CA ILE A 115 -13.64 24.82 -13.10
C ILE A 115 -13.22 23.68 -14.04
N LYS A 116 -12.85 24.02 -15.29
CA LYS A 116 -12.37 23.02 -16.27
C LYS A 116 -11.14 22.25 -15.77
N GLU A 117 -10.21 22.93 -15.12
CA GLU A 117 -9.03 22.30 -14.51
C GLU A 117 -9.43 21.24 -13.49
N ARG A 118 -10.39 21.55 -12.60
CA ARG A 118 -10.91 20.58 -11.61
C ARG A 118 -11.61 19.40 -12.29
N GLU A 119 -12.37 19.64 -13.34
CA GLU A 119 -13.01 18.58 -14.13
C GLU A 119 -11.97 17.66 -14.77
N VAL A 120 -10.95 18.22 -15.42
CA VAL A 120 -9.84 17.47 -16.02
C VAL A 120 -9.06 16.69 -14.96
N MET A 121 -8.78 17.30 -13.81
CA MET A 121 -8.06 16.65 -12.71
C MET A 121 -8.84 15.46 -12.13
N SER A 122 -10.16 15.61 -11.95
CA SER A 122 -11.00 14.52 -11.47
C SER A 122 -11.14 13.39 -12.50
N LEU A 123 -11.24 13.73 -13.80
CA LEU A 123 -11.21 12.74 -14.87
C LEU A 123 -9.88 11.98 -14.90
N LEU A 124 -8.76 12.68 -14.78
CA LEU A 124 -7.42 12.08 -14.74
C LEU A 124 -7.29 11.10 -13.57
N HIS A 125 -7.70 11.52 -12.37
CA HIS A 125 -7.68 10.67 -11.19
C HIS A 125 -8.54 9.41 -11.37
N ASN A 126 -9.75 9.54 -11.93
CA ASN A 126 -10.61 8.39 -12.21
C ASN A 126 -10.00 7.41 -13.21
N LEU A 127 -9.30 7.92 -14.24
CA LEU A 127 -8.59 7.08 -15.21
C LEU A 127 -7.38 6.38 -14.57
N GLU A 128 -6.66 7.06 -13.70
CA GLU A 128 -5.55 6.48 -12.93
C GLU A 128 -6.03 5.32 -12.05
N MET A 129 -7.13 5.51 -11.32
CA MET A 129 -7.73 4.44 -10.49
C MET A 129 -8.16 3.24 -11.33
N ARG A 130 -8.83 3.46 -12.46
CA ARG A 130 -9.20 2.35 -13.38
C ARG A 130 -7.97 1.65 -13.94
N ASN A 131 -6.92 2.38 -14.28
CA ASN A 131 -5.69 1.80 -14.79
C ASN A 131 -5.03 0.87 -13.76
N ILE A 132 -5.00 1.28 -12.48
CA ILE A 132 -4.51 0.43 -11.39
C ILE A 132 -5.34 -0.86 -11.29
N GLU A 133 -6.68 -0.77 -11.31
CA GLU A 133 -7.55 -1.96 -11.30
C GLU A 133 -7.31 -2.89 -12.49
N HIS A 134 -7.09 -2.33 -13.69
CA HIS A 134 -6.78 -3.11 -14.88
C HIS A 134 -5.41 -3.80 -14.79
N CYS A 135 -4.40 -3.13 -14.22
CA CYS A 135 -3.08 -3.71 -13.96
C CYS A 135 -3.16 -4.90 -13.00
N GLU A 136 -3.94 -4.80 -11.92
CA GLU A 136 -4.16 -5.91 -10.98
C GLU A 136 -4.84 -7.10 -11.66
N LYS A 137 -5.92 -6.86 -12.43
CA LYS A 137 -6.60 -7.91 -13.21
C LYS A 137 -5.67 -8.57 -14.22
N PHE A 138 -4.81 -7.79 -14.89
CA PHE A 138 -3.83 -8.33 -15.82
C PHE A 138 -2.80 -9.23 -15.11
N GLN A 139 -2.36 -8.84 -13.91
CA GLN A 139 -1.46 -9.66 -13.10
C GLN A 139 -2.11 -10.99 -12.67
N GLU A 140 -3.40 -10.98 -12.30
CA GLU A 140 -4.15 -12.19 -12.01
C GLU A 140 -4.29 -13.10 -13.24
N LEU A 141 -4.64 -12.52 -14.39
CA LEU A 141 -4.73 -13.25 -15.65
C LEU A 141 -3.38 -13.86 -16.04
N GLN A 142 -2.27 -13.17 -15.81
CA GLN A 142 -0.93 -13.69 -16.06
C GLN A 142 -0.61 -14.89 -15.15
N LYS A 143 -1.01 -14.85 -13.87
CA LYS A 143 -0.89 -16.00 -12.95
C LYS A 143 -1.72 -17.19 -13.43
N GLU A 144 -2.91 -16.93 -13.95
CA GLU A 144 -3.79 -17.94 -14.52
C GLU A 144 -3.23 -18.58 -15.79
N ILE A 145 -2.72 -17.76 -16.73
CA ILE A 145 -2.03 -18.24 -17.94
C ILE A 145 -0.84 -19.12 -17.56
N ASN A 146 -0.02 -18.70 -16.61
CA ASN A 146 1.13 -19.47 -16.15
C ASN A 146 0.70 -20.79 -15.48
N PHE A 147 -0.42 -20.80 -14.76
CA PHE A 147 -0.98 -22.03 -14.19
C PHE A 147 -1.37 -23.02 -15.27
N TYR A 148 -2.15 -22.59 -16.27
CA TYR A 148 -2.58 -23.46 -17.38
C TYR A 148 -1.41 -23.90 -18.26
N ARG A 149 -0.41 -23.03 -18.47
CA ARG A 149 0.81 -23.38 -19.22
C ARG A 149 1.61 -24.49 -18.54
N ASN A 150 1.67 -24.50 -17.21
CA ASN A 150 2.42 -25.50 -16.45
C ASN A 150 1.61 -26.78 -16.15
N LEU A 151 0.30 -26.75 -16.40
CA LEU A 151 -0.61 -27.86 -16.08
C LEU A 151 -0.29 -29.16 -16.84
N PRO A 152 -0.01 -29.16 -18.16
CA PRO A 152 0.33 -30.39 -18.89
C PRO A 152 1.57 -31.10 -18.33
N SER A 153 2.62 -30.34 -18.01
CA SER A 153 3.85 -30.90 -17.43
C SER A 153 3.57 -31.54 -16.07
N ARG A 154 2.72 -30.91 -15.25
CA ARG A 154 2.31 -31.45 -13.94
C ARG A 154 1.52 -32.75 -14.07
N ILE A 155 0.55 -32.79 -14.99
CA ILE A 155 -0.25 -34.00 -15.28
C ILE A 155 0.64 -35.12 -15.82
N HIS A 156 1.59 -34.82 -16.69
CA HIS A 156 2.53 -35.81 -17.23
C HIS A 156 3.40 -36.43 -16.13
N MET A 157 3.93 -35.60 -15.24
CA MET A 157 4.70 -36.06 -14.07
C MET A 157 3.86 -36.93 -13.13
N ASP A 158 2.64 -36.52 -12.83
CA ASP A 158 1.72 -37.28 -11.98
C ASP A 158 1.37 -38.65 -12.62
N LYS A 159 1.13 -38.68 -13.94
CA LYS A 159 0.91 -39.91 -14.70
C LYS A 159 2.11 -40.87 -14.61
N ILE A 160 3.33 -40.36 -14.80
CA ILE A 160 4.56 -41.17 -14.67
C ILE A 160 4.69 -41.72 -13.25
N CYS A 161 4.44 -40.89 -12.23
CA CYS A 161 4.51 -41.30 -10.82
C CYS A 161 3.51 -42.43 -10.52
N VAL A 162 2.26 -42.29 -10.96
CA VAL A 162 1.23 -43.33 -10.80
C VAL A 162 1.59 -44.60 -11.55
N GLN A 163 2.09 -44.49 -12.78
CA GLN A 163 2.52 -45.65 -13.58
C GLN A 163 3.68 -46.40 -12.93
N LYS A 164 4.67 -45.69 -12.37
CA LYS A 164 5.76 -46.28 -11.60
C LYS A 164 5.27 -47.02 -10.36
N LYS A 165 4.28 -46.46 -9.64
CA LYS A 165 3.67 -47.11 -8.47
C LYS A 165 2.81 -48.32 -8.81
N LEU A 166 2.13 -48.32 -9.96
CA LEU A 166 1.30 -49.46 -10.41
C LEU A 166 2.11 -50.60 -11.04
N PHE A 167 3.32 -50.32 -11.52
CA PHE A 167 4.16 -51.32 -12.19
C PHE A 167 4.48 -52.55 -11.31
N PRO A 168 4.86 -52.40 -10.02
CA PRO A 168 5.02 -53.54 -9.10
C PRO A 168 3.74 -54.36 -8.92
N PHE A 169 2.59 -53.71 -8.74
CA PHE A 169 1.30 -54.41 -8.58
C PHE A 169 0.92 -55.22 -9.82
N LYS A 170 1.19 -54.70 -11.02
CA LYS A 170 0.98 -55.45 -12.27
C LYS A 170 1.92 -56.64 -12.43
N LYS A 171 3.10 -56.62 -11.80
CA LYS A 171 4.01 -57.77 -11.77
C LYS A 171 3.57 -58.80 -10.73
N ALA A 172 3.21 -58.34 -9.52
CA ALA A 172 2.74 -59.20 -8.44
C ALA A 172 1.46 -59.93 -8.83
N SER A 173 0.45 -59.22 -9.34
CA SER A 173 -0.81 -59.84 -9.81
C SER A 173 -0.61 -60.85 -10.94
N LYS A 174 0.32 -60.61 -11.88
CA LYS A 174 0.65 -61.60 -12.91
C LYS A 174 1.36 -62.83 -12.33
N ALA A 175 2.22 -62.66 -11.34
CA ALA A 175 2.90 -63.75 -10.67
C ALA A 175 1.91 -64.60 -9.83
N GLU A 176 1.06 -63.95 -9.03
CA GLU A 176 -0.01 -64.61 -8.27
C GLU A 176 -1.00 -65.34 -9.19
N HIS A 177 -1.42 -64.71 -10.29
CA HIS A 177 -2.34 -65.35 -11.24
C HIS A 177 -1.70 -66.52 -11.99
N LEU A 178 -0.37 -66.52 -12.22
CA LEU A 178 0.34 -67.68 -12.75
C LEU A 178 0.41 -68.81 -11.72
N ASP A 179 0.62 -68.49 -10.44
CA ASP A 179 0.73 -69.47 -9.36
C ASP A 179 -0.61 -70.15 -9.03
N CYS A 180 -1.72 -69.41 -9.09
CA CYS A 180 -3.05 -69.97 -8.92
C CYS A 180 -3.58 -70.70 -10.16
N ALA A 181 -2.99 -70.52 -11.35
CA ALA A 181 -3.52 -71.08 -12.61
C ALA A 181 -3.56 -72.63 -12.60
N PRO A 182 -2.50 -73.35 -12.17
CA PRO A 182 -2.53 -74.80 -12.03
C PRO A 182 -3.56 -75.29 -11.00
N LEU A 183 -3.72 -74.57 -9.89
CA LEU A 183 -4.71 -74.89 -8.86
C LEU A 183 -6.14 -74.74 -9.38
N LEU A 184 -6.42 -73.65 -10.10
CA LEU A 184 -7.70 -73.42 -10.77
C LEU A 184 -7.99 -74.50 -11.81
N GLN A 185 -6.98 -74.88 -12.61
CA GLN A 185 -7.13 -75.92 -13.62
C GLN A 185 -7.43 -77.29 -12.97
N LYS A 186 -6.75 -77.63 -11.87
CA LYS A 186 -7.03 -78.84 -11.11
C LYS A 186 -8.46 -78.83 -10.55
N TYR A 187 -8.87 -77.74 -9.90
CA TYR A 187 -10.22 -77.62 -9.35
C TYR A 187 -11.31 -77.74 -10.42
N LEU A 188 -11.10 -77.15 -11.60
CA LEU A 188 -12.00 -77.26 -12.74
C LEU A 188 -12.15 -78.71 -13.22
N VAL A 189 -11.02 -79.43 -13.35
CA VAL A 189 -11.01 -80.85 -13.72
C VAL A 189 -11.73 -81.70 -12.68
N ASP A 190 -11.52 -81.43 -11.39
CA ASP A 190 -12.18 -82.16 -10.30
C ASP A 190 -13.70 -81.90 -10.28
N LEU A 191 -14.14 -80.66 -10.56
CA LEU A 191 -15.57 -80.34 -10.74
C LEU A 191 -16.20 -81.15 -11.88
N HIS A 192 -15.53 -81.18 -13.03
CA HIS A 192 -16.01 -81.93 -14.20
C HIS A 192 -16.07 -83.44 -13.97
N LYS A 193 -15.22 -84.00 -13.09
CA LYS A 193 -15.30 -85.41 -12.69
C LYS A 193 -16.50 -85.66 -11.77
N ASN A 194 -16.70 -84.79 -10.78
CA ASN A 194 -17.82 -84.92 -9.84
C ASN A 194 -19.18 -84.80 -10.54
N ASP A 195 -19.29 -83.94 -11.55
CA ASP A 195 -20.50 -83.83 -12.38
C ASP A 195 -20.81 -85.12 -13.15
N LYS A 196 -19.77 -85.84 -13.60
CA LYS A 196 -19.97 -87.15 -14.24
C LYS A 196 -20.44 -88.22 -13.25
N ASP A 197 -19.87 -88.24 -12.06
CA ASP A 197 -20.25 -89.22 -11.02
C ASP A 197 -21.70 -89.01 -10.54
N GLU A 198 -22.14 -87.75 -10.39
CA GLU A 198 -23.54 -87.43 -10.06
C GLU A 198 -24.50 -87.77 -11.21
N GLN A 199 -24.09 -87.59 -12.47
CA GLN A 199 -24.90 -87.95 -13.63
C GLN A 199 -25.06 -89.48 -13.76
N GLU A 200 -24.00 -90.25 -13.51
CA GLU A 200 -24.04 -91.72 -13.50
C GLU A 200 -24.93 -92.28 -12.36
N LYS A 201 -24.86 -91.66 -11.17
CA LYS A 201 -25.74 -92.05 -10.05
C LYS A 201 -27.21 -91.79 -10.36
N LYS A 202 -27.54 -90.67 -11.01
CA LYS A 202 -28.92 -90.35 -11.40
C LYS A 202 -29.45 -91.29 -12.50
N SER A 203 -28.61 -91.74 -13.44
CA SER A 203 -29.04 -92.73 -14.44
C SER A 203 -29.26 -94.12 -13.83
N ASN A 204 -28.47 -94.52 -12.83
CA ASN A 204 -28.62 -95.84 -12.21
C ASN A 204 -29.89 -95.98 -11.35
N LEU A 205 -30.36 -94.90 -10.71
CA LEU A 205 -31.60 -94.95 -9.91
C LEU A 205 -32.87 -95.07 -10.76
N GLN A 206 -32.83 -94.69 -12.04
CA GLN A 206 -34.01 -94.83 -12.91
C GLN A 206 -34.21 -96.27 -13.41
N THR A 207 -33.28 -97.19 -13.13
CA THR A 207 -33.39 -98.60 -13.49
C THR A 207 -33.74 -99.45 -12.26
N GLN A 208 -34.89 -99.18 -11.62
CA GLN A 208 -35.54 -100.24 -10.84
C GLN A 208 -36.62 -100.87 -11.72
N PRO A 209 -36.41 -102.12 -12.20
CA PRO A 209 -37.44 -102.85 -12.90
C PRO A 209 -38.56 -103.16 -11.91
N HIS A 210 -39.73 -102.63 -12.24
CA HIS A 210 -41.03 -103.06 -11.76
C HIS A 210 -41.09 -104.59 -11.96
N LEU A 211 -40.81 -105.37 -10.91
CA LEU A 211 -41.05 -106.81 -10.92
C LEU A 211 -42.55 -107.00 -10.68
N ASP A 212 -43.23 -106.72 -11.76
CA ASP A 212 -44.64 -106.85 -11.95
C ASP A 212 -44.93 -108.27 -12.42
N ASN A 213 -45.84 -108.90 -11.67
CA ASN A 213 -46.95 -109.67 -12.22
C ASN A 213 -46.72 -111.17 -12.48
N THR A 214 -47.60 -111.92 -11.78
CA THR A 214 -48.48 -112.95 -12.34
C THR A 214 -47.85 -114.25 -12.85
N THR A 215 -47.83 -115.28 -12.00
CA THR A 215 -48.61 -116.54 -12.14
C THR A 215 -48.55 -117.31 -10.83
#